data_AF-A0A0J9TH29-F1
#
_entry.id   AF-A0A0J9TH29-F1
#
_cell.length_a   1.000
_cell.length_b   1.000
_cell.length_c   1.000
_cell.angle_alpha   90.00
_cell.angle_beta   90.00
_cell.angle_gamma   90.00
#
_symmetry.space_group_name_H-M   'P 1'
#
loop_
_entity.id
_entity.type
_entity.pdbx_description
1 polymer ?
#
loop_
_entity_poly.entity_id
_entity_poly.type
_entity_poly.pdbx_seq_one_letter_code
_entity_poly.pdbx_strand_id
1 'polypeptide(L)'
;MTKKSEVPTNKILEDSLKPLELDKIYKDFFSKNVSPTYDKKCDAFNTLGKEKEDVKKVCSKLVHFVKKISELGKAEESAKYCKYLPHWLYDEIGGIHLDHSTKIGKIPYAQKLIDIGNTVNKEIKKNSCTLKSEYIDSLDELIKRKYMFIYYKKQAEIKSVIYSQSKYDCDKYFTYLSNIKLLYNKLKNDKCKRSFWYSPLESDYFSCGKTGDPKDLLSKAEACKAKGSGSGGGSIWGIFWGGSSGGTSVGEKEYENELAKYESENESLDSQSDRYYLNYQPERDYDY
;
A
#
# COMPACT_ATOMS: atom_id res chain seq x y z
N MET A 1 -5.00 24.76 22.36
CA MET A 1 -4.23 23.50 22.41
C MET A 1 -4.39 22.80 21.07
N THR A 2 -3.40 22.93 20.18
CA THR A 2 -3.39 22.24 18.89
C THR A 2 -3.27 20.74 19.14
N LYS A 3 -4.33 20.00 18.79
CA LYS A 3 -4.36 18.54 18.84
C LYS A 3 -3.17 18.05 18.01
N LYS A 4 -2.14 17.50 18.66
CA LYS A 4 -1.00 16.86 17.99
C LYS A 4 -1.61 15.89 16.98
N SER A 5 -1.37 16.06 15.68
CA SER A 5 -2.06 15.27 14.67
C SER A 5 -1.69 13.80 14.87
N GLU A 6 -2.61 13.04 15.45
CA GLU A 6 -2.39 11.66 15.81
C GLU A 6 -2.32 10.82 14.52
N VAL A 7 -1.38 9.89 14.48
CA VAL A 7 -1.26 8.97 13.34
C VAL A 7 -2.55 8.16 13.26
N PRO A 8 -3.20 8.07 12.09
CA PRO A 8 -4.44 7.31 11.94
C PRO A 8 -4.28 5.85 12.39
N THR A 9 -5.32 5.32 13.02
CA THR A 9 -5.40 3.89 13.33
C THR A 9 -5.65 3.08 12.06
N ASN A 10 -5.35 1.78 12.10
CA ASN A 10 -5.57 0.88 10.95
C ASN A 10 -7.05 0.89 10.52
N LYS A 11 -7.97 0.96 11.50
CA LYS A 11 -9.41 1.09 11.24
C LYS A 11 -9.77 2.38 10.49
N ILE A 12 -9.22 3.53 10.90
CA ILE A 12 -9.49 4.81 10.22
C ILE A 12 -8.98 4.78 8.77
N LEU A 13 -7.81 4.19 8.54
CA LEU A 13 -7.24 4.04 7.21
C LEU A 13 -8.15 3.15 6.33
N GLU A 14 -8.53 1.98 6.84
CA GLU A 14 -9.44 1.04 6.17
C GLU A 14 -10.79 1.66 5.82
N ASP A 15 -11.44 2.33 6.79
CA ASP A 15 -12.77 2.91 6.64
C ASP A 15 -12.77 4.07 5.62
N SER A 16 -11.65 4.78 5.46
CA SER A 16 -11.50 5.82 4.44
C SER A 16 -11.14 5.30 3.04
N LEU A 17 -10.52 4.11 2.96
CA LEU A 17 -10.08 3.48 1.72
C LEU A 17 -11.22 2.75 1.01
N LYS A 18 -12.02 1.96 1.75
CA LYS A 18 -13.09 1.10 1.21
C LYS A 18 -14.14 1.83 0.36
N PRO A 19 -14.65 3.01 0.74
CA PRO A 19 -15.66 3.72 -0.05
C PRO A 19 -15.16 4.19 -1.42
N LEU A 20 -13.84 4.18 -1.64
CA LEU A 20 -13.20 4.52 -2.91
C LEU A 20 -12.88 3.27 -3.76
N GLU A 21 -13.17 2.06 -3.26
CA GLU A 21 -12.85 0.78 -3.89
C GLU A 21 -11.36 0.58 -4.24
N LEU A 22 -10.46 1.31 -3.59
CA LEU A 22 -9.02 1.25 -3.87
C LEU A 22 -8.37 -0.08 -3.41
N ASP A 23 -9.00 -0.78 -2.47
CA ASP A 23 -8.60 -2.10 -1.94
C ASP A 23 -9.21 -3.29 -2.69
N LYS A 24 -9.89 -3.05 -3.81
CA LYS A 24 -10.64 -4.06 -4.56
C LYS A 24 -9.87 -5.34 -4.85
N ILE A 25 -8.56 -5.27 -5.05
CA ILE A 25 -7.71 -6.46 -5.26
C ILE A 25 -7.71 -7.43 -4.06
N TYR A 26 -7.77 -6.92 -2.83
CA TYR A 26 -7.88 -7.76 -1.63
C TYR A 26 -9.26 -8.39 -1.52
N LYS A 27 -10.30 -7.63 -1.87
CA LYS A 27 -11.69 -8.10 -1.87
C LYS A 27 -11.93 -9.18 -2.93
N ASP A 28 -11.41 -8.99 -4.13
CA ASP A 28 -11.72 -9.82 -5.30
C ASP A 28 -10.77 -11.03 -5.39
N PHE A 29 -9.46 -10.82 -5.25
CA PHE A 29 -8.47 -11.89 -5.42
C PHE A 29 -8.18 -12.64 -4.12
N PHE A 30 -7.97 -11.90 -3.02
CA PHE A 30 -7.59 -12.43 -1.70
C PHE A 30 -8.80 -12.69 -0.77
N SER A 31 -9.97 -12.94 -1.35
CA SER A 31 -11.23 -13.04 -0.61
C SER A 31 -11.24 -14.18 0.42
N LYS A 32 -12.00 -13.99 1.51
CA LYS A 32 -12.10 -14.96 2.62
C LYS A 32 -12.89 -16.23 2.28
N ASN A 33 -13.63 -16.23 1.16
CA ASN A 33 -14.55 -17.31 0.76
C ASN A 33 -13.86 -18.42 -0.04
N VAL A 34 -12.57 -18.28 -0.32
CA VAL A 34 -11.81 -19.34 -0.96
C VAL A 34 -11.65 -20.49 0.02
N SER A 35 -12.19 -21.66 -0.32
CA SER A 35 -11.95 -22.90 0.42
C SER A 35 -10.46 -23.23 0.31
N PRO A 36 -9.67 -23.06 1.38
CA PRO A 36 -8.25 -23.23 1.29
C PRO A 36 -7.94 -24.72 1.11
N THR A 37 -7.04 -25.03 0.19
CA THR A 37 -6.59 -26.41 0.00
C THR A 37 -5.67 -26.74 1.17
N TYR A 38 -6.07 -27.72 1.99
CA TYR A 38 -5.22 -28.18 3.09
C TYR A 38 -3.85 -28.60 2.53
N ASP A 39 -2.79 -28.11 3.17
CA ASP A 39 -1.42 -28.47 2.82
C ASP A 39 -0.73 -29.02 4.07
N LYS A 40 -0.13 -30.20 3.94
CA LYS A 40 0.56 -30.90 5.05
C LYS A 40 1.66 -30.04 5.67
N LYS A 41 2.25 -29.09 4.93
CA LYS A 41 3.24 -28.15 5.47
C LYS A 41 2.66 -27.29 6.62
N CYS A 42 1.35 -27.04 6.63
CA CYS A 42 0.67 -26.31 7.70
C CYS A 42 0.51 -27.12 9.00
N ASP A 43 0.81 -28.42 9.00
CA ASP A 43 0.87 -29.22 10.23
C ASP A 43 2.01 -28.79 11.17
N ALA A 44 2.94 -28.00 10.66
CA ALA A 44 3.99 -27.39 11.46
C ALA A 44 3.45 -26.48 12.58
N PHE A 45 2.14 -26.15 12.57
CA PHE A 45 1.44 -25.40 13.60
C PHE A 45 0.63 -26.26 14.59
N ASN A 46 0.71 -27.59 14.50
CA ASN A 46 0.00 -28.50 15.41
C ASN A 46 0.35 -28.31 16.89
N THR A 47 1.53 -27.78 17.18
CA THR A 47 2.04 -27.54 18.54
C THR A 47 1.65 -26.17 19.10
N LEU A 48 0.98 -25.31 18.33
CA LEU A 48 0.49 -24.03 18.82
C LEU A 48 -0.63 -24.24 19.85
N GLY A 49 -0.76 -23.29 20.77
CA GLY A 49 -1.82 -23.24 21.76
C GLY A 49 -3.13 -22.74 21.17
N LYS A 50 -3.67 -21.65 21.74
CA LYS A 50 -5.01 -21.13 21.41
C LYS A 50 -5.16 -20.66 19.95
N GLU A 51 -4.08 -20.20 19.34
CA GLU A 51 -4.07 -19.63 17.98
C GLU A 51 -3.97 -20.69 16.88
N LYS A 52 -3.84 -21.97 17.24
CA LYS A 52 -3.57 -23.08 16.31
C LYS A 52 -4.50 -23.09 15.10
N GLU A 53 -5.81 -23.08 15.33
CA GLU A 53 -6.79 -23.24 14.25
C GLU A 53 -6.81 -22.01 13.31
N ASP A 54 -6.70 -20.81 13.88
CA ASP A 54 -6.65 -19.57 13.10
C ASP A 54 -5.36 -19.48 12.26
N VAL A 55 -4.21 -19.81 12.86
CA VAL A 55 -2.92 -19.82 12.14
C VAL A 55 -2.91 -20.88 11.04
N LYS A 56 -3.47 -22.08 11.29
CA LYS A 56 -3.61 -23.11 10.25
C LYS A 56 -4.49 -22.67 9.10
N LYS A 57 -5.57 -21.93 9.39
CA LYS A 57 -6.45 -21.35 8.38
C LYS A 57 -5.72 -20.31 7.53
N VAL A 58 -4.95 -19.41 8.16
CA VAL A 58 -4.10 -18.44 7.45
C VAL A 58 -3.03 -19.15 6.60
N CYS A 59 -2.36 -20.16 7.15
CA CYS A 59 -1.38 -20.96 6.40
C CYS A 59 -1.99 -21.60 5.15
N SER A 60 -3.16 -22.23 5.28
CA SER A 60 -3.80 -22.93 4.16
C SER A 60 -4.23 -21.94 3.07
N LYS A 61 -4.71 -20.74 3.44
CA LYS A 61 -4.98 -19.65 2.49
C LYS A 61 -3.70 -19.14 1.83
N LEU A 62 -2.63 -18.93 2.59
CA LEU A 62 -1.34 -18.47 2.07
C LEU A 62 -0.82 -19.43 0.99
N VAL A 63 -0.80 -20.74 1.29
CA VAL A 63 -0.41 -21.76 0.32
C VAL A 63 -1.29 -21.74 -0.92
N HIS A 64 -2.60 -21.62 -0.74
CA HIS A 64 -3.53 -21.50 -1.86
C HIS A 64 -3.21 -20.27 -2.74
N PHE A 65 -3.03 -19.09 -2.16
CA PHE A 65 -2.75 -17.87 -2.92
C PHE A 65 -1.39 -17.93 -3.62
N VAL A 66 -0.37 -18.49 -2.98
CA VAL A 66 0.93 -18.72 -3.63
C VAL A 66 0.78 -19.57 -4.89
N LYS A 67 0.06 -20.70 -4.81
CA LYS A 67 -0.19 -21.57 -5.98
C LYS A 67 -1.03 -20.86 -7.03
N LYS A 68 -2.16 -20.26 -6.63
CA LYS A 68 -3.08 -19.53 -7.52
C LYS A 68 -2.38 -18.41 -8.29
N ILE A 69 -1.49 -17.65 -7.63
CA ILE A 69 -0.72 -16.58 -8.31
C ILE A 69 0.20 -17.17 -9.37
N SER A 70 0.88 -18.29 -9.08
CA SER A 70 1.78 -18.91 -10.06
C SER A 70 1.08 -19.50 -11.29
N GLU A 71 -0.19 -19.85 -11.15
CA GLU A 71 -1.04 -20.38 -12.22
C GLU A 71 -1.61 -19.27 -13.13
N LEU A 72 -1.40 -17.99 -12.79
CA LEU A 72 -1.81 -16.89 -13.65
C LEU A 72 -1.00 -16.94 -14.96
N GLY A 73 -1.72 -16.92 -16.08
CA GLY A 73 -1.13 -17.11 -17.41
C GLY A 73 -0.12 -16.04 -17.83
N LYS A 74 -0.15 -14.86 -17.19
CA LYS A 74 0.75 -13.73 -17.49
C LYS A 74 1.72 -13.50 -16.32
N ALA A 75 3.02 -13.40 -16.63
CA ALA A 75 4.07 -13.15 -15.65
C ALA A 75 3.91 -11.79 -14.95
N GLU A 76 3.54 -10.75 -15.70
CA GLU A 76 3.27 -9.41 -15.16
C GLU A 76 2.11 -9.42 -14.15
N GLU A 77 1.04 -10.15 -14.47
CA GLU A 77 -0.11 -10.28 -13.59
C GLU A 77 0.29 -11.02 -12.30
N SER A 78 1.06 -12.09 -12.44
CA SER A 78 1.62 -12.83 -11.30
C SER A 78 2.48 -11.91 -10.41
N ALA A 79 3.41 -11.17 -11.02
CA ALA A 79 4.29 -10.23 -10.32
C ALA A 79 3.48 -9.15 -9.59
N LYS A 80 2.41 -8.65 -10.20
CA LYS A 80 1.46 -7.73 -9.56
C LYS A 80 0.89 -8.35 -8.29
N TYR A 81 0.23 -9.51 -8.36
CA TYR A 81 -0.40 -10.10 -7.16
C TYR A 81 0.64 -10.53 -6.11
N CYS A 82 1.85 -10.95 -6.51
CA CYS A 82 2.93 -11.24 -5.58
C CYS A 82 3.30 -10.02 -4.72
N LYS A 83 3.27 -8.79 -5.26
CA LYS A 83 3.53 -7.56 -4.48
C LYS A 83 2.43 -7.30 -3.43
N TYR A 84 1.20 -7.70 -3.67
CA TYR A 84 0.08 -7.50 -2.72
C TYR A 84 0.01 -8.58 -1.62
N LEU A 85 0.54 -9.78 -1.88
CA LEU A 85 0.43 -10.94 -0.99
C LEU A 85 1.03 -10.73 0.42
N PRO A 86 2.23 -10.13 0.61
CA PRO A 86 2.78 -9.88 1.95
C PRO A 86 1.88 -8.99 2.80
N HIS A 87 1.31 -7.95 2.20
CA HIS A 87 0.39 -7.05 2.90
C HIS A 87 -0.90 -7.74 3.34
N TRP A 88 -1.43 -8.66 2.52
CA TRP A 88 -2.55 -9.52 2.92
C TRP A 88 -2.16 -10.42 4.11
N LEU A 89 -0.97 -11.02 4.07
CA LEU A 89 -0.51 -11.91 5.13
C LEU A 89 -0.37 -11.17 6.48
N TYR A 90 0.20 -9.97 6.49
CA TYR A 90 0.32 -9.18 7.72
C TYR A 90 -1.03 -8.74 8.28
N ASP A 91 -2.01 -8.46 7.42
CA ASP A 91 -3.38 -8.14 7.83
C ASP A 91 -4.06 -9.34 8.52
N GLU A 92 -3.92 -10.55 7.95
CA GLU A 92 -4.44 -11.77 8.57
C GLU A 92 -3.72 -12.11 9.88
N ILE A 93 -2.39 -11.89 9.98
CA ILE A 93 -1.65 -12.03 11.24
C ILE A 93 -2.17 -11.03 12.29
N GLY A 94 -2.44 -9.78 11.90
CA GLY A 94 -3.04 -8.76 12.76
C GLY A 94 -4.45 -9.07 13.24
N GLY A 95 -5.17 -9.92 12.52
CA GLY A 95 -6.46 -10.45 12.97
C GLY A 95 -6.36 -11.50 14.08
N ILE A 96 -5.19 -12.14 14.24
CA ILE A 96 -4.92 -13.16 15.26
C ILE A 96 -4.14 -12.54 16.43
N HIS A 97 -3.03 -11.88 16.14
CA HIS A 97 -2.17 -11.22 17.12
C HIS A 97 -2.63 -9.77 17.34
N LEU A 98 -3.42 -9.53 18.39
CA LEU A 98 -4.07 -8.23 18.61
C LEU A 98 -3.13 -7.13 19.13
N ASP A 99 -1.98 -7.48 19.73
CA ASP A 99 -0.98 -6.48 20.11
C ASP A 99 -0.10 -6.11 18.91
N HIS A 100 -0.58 -5.14 18.12
CA HIS A 100 0.11 -4.69 16.91
C HIS A 100 1.44 -3.97 17.20
N SER A 101 1.72 -3.60 18.45
CA SER A 101 3.03 -3.02 18.82
C SER A 101 4.16 -4.04 18.82
N THR A 102 3.83 -5.34 18.92
CA THR A 102 4.79 -6.43 18.89
C THR A 102 5.55 -6.44 17.56
N LYS A 103 6.88 -6.57 17.64
CA LYS A 103 7.74 -6.79 16.47
C LYS A 103 7.39 -8.12 15.81
N ILE A 104 7.26 -8.14 14.49
CA ILE A 104 6.85 -9.32 13.74
C ILE A 104 7.72 -10.55 14.03
N GLY A 105 9.04 -10.37 14.20
CA GLY A 105 9.98 -11.45 14.51
C GLY A 105 9.81 -12.05 15.91
N LYS A 106 9.04 -11.39 16.80
CA LYS A 106 8.68 -11.91 18.12
C LYS A 106 7.36 -12.68 18.13
N ILE A 107 6.60 -12.67 17.03
CA ILE A 107 5.35 -13.41 16.90
C ILE A 107 5.69 -14.86 16.52
N PRO A 108 5.45 -15.87 17.40
CA PRO A 108 6.06 -17.20 17.26
C PRO A 108 5.76 -17.93 15.95
N TYR A 109 4.63 -17.63 15.31
CA TYR A 109 4.20 -18.27 14.07
C TYR A 109 4.37 -17.42 12.81
N ALA A 110 4.68 -16.12 12.94
CA ALA A 110 4.71 -15.20 11.80
C ALA A 110 5.82 -15.56 10.80
N GLN A 111 7.06 -15.74 11.28
CA GLN A 111 8.17 -16.13 10.42
C GLN A 111 7.93 -17.49 9.77
N LYS A 112 7.35 -18.42 10.52
CA LYS A 112 7.05 -19.77 10.04
C LYS A 112 6.00 -19.78 8.92
N LEU A 113 5.04 -18.84 8.93
CA LEU A 113 4.10 -18.66 7.80
C LEU A 113 4.85 -18.24 6.54
N ILE A 114 5.75 -17.26 6.64
CA ILE A 114 6.60 -16.78 5.53
C ILE A 114 7.47 -17.92 4.99
N ASP A 115 8.09 -18.70 5.87
CA ASP A 115 8.96 -19.82 5.49
C ASP A 115 8.18 -20.91 4.73
N ILE A 116 6.97 -21.25 5.19
CA ILE A 116 6.10 -22.21 4.49
C ILE A 116 5.72 -21.66 3.10
N GLY A 117 5.32 -20.40 3.01
CA GLY A 117 5.02 -19.77 1.72
C GLY A 117 6.21 -19.81 0.76
N ASN A 118 7.42 -19.47 1.24
CA ASN A 118 8.66 -19.56 0.46
C ASN A 118 9.03 -21.00 0.08
N THR A 119 8.73 -21.97 0.94
CA THR A 119 8.95 -23.40 0.64
C THR A 119 8.05 -23.85 -0.51
N VAL A 120 6.78 -23.46 -0.49
CA VAL A 120 5.85 -23.73 -1.61
C VAL A 120 6.32 -23.01 -2.88
N ASN A 121 6.80 -21.77 -2.77
CA ASN A 121 7.35 -21.04 -3.92
C ASN A 121 8.55 -21.73 -4.58
N LYS A 122 9.39 -22.45 -3.83
CA LYS A 122 10.50 -23.22 -4.40
C LYS A 122 10.05 -24.42 -5.24
N GLU A 123 8.84 -24.94 -5.00
CA GLU A 123 8.25 -26.05 -5.76
C GLU A 123 7.63 -25.56 -7.09
N ILE A 124 7.44 -24.25 -7.24
CA ILE A 124 6.81 -23.60 -8.38
C ILE A 124 7.86 -23.27 -9.46
N LYS A 125 7.61 -23.70 -10.70
CA LYS A 125 8.57 -23.58 -11.82
C LYS A 125 8.58 -22.21 -12.51
N LYS A 126 7.48 -21.46 -12.46
CA LYS A 126 7.31 -20.15 -13.12
C LYS A 126 6.43 -19.26 -12.24
N ASN A 127 6.60 -17.95 -12.34
CA ASN A 127 5.73 -16.97 -11.68
C ASN A 127 5.68 -17.15 -10.15
N SER A 128 6.78 -17.58 -9.52
CA SER A 128 6.86 -17.72 -8.07
C SER A 128 6.88 -16.35 -7.39
N CYS A 129 6.30 -16.27 -6.20
CA CYS A 129 6.40 -15.10 -5.35
C CYS A 129 7.60 -15.24 -4.41
N THR A 130 8.26 -14.14 -4.06
CA THR A 130 9.23 -14.15 -2.95
C THR A 130 8.62 -13.39 -1.79
N LEU A 131 8.42 -14.07 -0.66
CA LEU A 131 7.99 -13.43 0.58
C LEU A 131 9.23 -13.02 1.37
N LYS A 132 9.47 -11.71 1.47
CA LYS A 132 10.56 -11.19 2.28
C LYS A 132 10.23 -11.32 3.76
N SER A 133 11.16 -11.90 4.51
CA SER A 133 11.09 -11.93 5.97
C SER A 133 11.35 -10.54 6.53
N GLU A 134 10.46 -10.10 7.40
CA GLU A 134 10.64 -8.89 8.21
C GLU A 134 10.79 -9.35 9.67
N TYR A 135 11.63 -8.66 10.43
CA TYR A 135 11.92 -9.05 11.83
C TYR A 135 11.83 -7.90 12.82
N ILE A 136 12.26 -6.71 12.39
CA ILE A 136 12.53 -5.58 13.27
C ILE A 136 11.30 -4.69 13.44
N ASP A 137 10.48 -4.59 12.40
CA ASP A 137 9.31 -3.72 12.38
C ASP A 137 8.15 -4.28 13.20
N SER A 138 7.37 -3.37 13.77
CA SER A 138 6.13 -3.72 14.46
C SER A 138 5.08 -4.21 13.47
N LEU A 139 4.19 -5.09 13.93
CA LEU A 139 3.05 -5.55 13.14
C LEU A 139 2.17 -4.37 12.69
N ASP A 140 2.01 -3.34 13.55
CA ASP A 140 1.31 -2.09 13.25
C ASP A 140 1.94 -1.36 12.05
N GLU A 141 3.27 -1.26 12.02
CA GLU A 141 3.98 -0.65 10.89
C GLU A 141 3.75 -1.44 9.60
N LEU A 142 3.86 -2.78 9.64
CA LEU A 142 3.68 -3.64 8.46
C LEU A 142 2.25 -3.59 7.92
N ILE A 143 1.24 -3.55 8.79
CA ILE A 143 -0.16 -3.32 8.40
C ILE A 143 -0.30 -1.92 7.79
N LYS A 144 0.32 -0.89 8.37
CA LYS A 144 0.27 0.47 7.82
C LYS A 144 0.94 0.61 6.45
N ARG A 145 1.99 -0.19 6.17
CA ARG A 145 2.61 -0.24 4.84
C ARG A 145 1.61 -0.64 3.75
N LYS A 146 0.61 -1.47 4.03
CA LYS A 146 -0.49 -1.81 3.09
C LYS A 146 -1.18 -0.56 2.55
N TYR A 147 -1.56 0.38 3.43
CA TYR A 147 -2.28 1.58 3.02
C TYR A 147 -1.44 2.52 2.18
N MET A 148 -0.15 2.64 2.52
CA MET A 148 0.79 3.43 1.72
C MET A 148 1.09 2.77 0.38
N PHE A 149 1.26 1.45 0.35
CA PHE A 149 1.44 0.66 -0.87
C PHE A 149 0.26 0.84 -1.83
N ILE A 150 -0.98 0.72 -1.32
CA ILE A 150 -2.19 0.94 -2.12
C ILE A 150 -2.21 2.36 -2.69
N TYR A 151 -1.94 3.37 -1.85
CA TYR A 151 -1.89 4.75 -2.31
C TYR A 151 -0.85 4.96 -3.42
N TYR A 152 0.38 4.46 -3.26
CA TYR A 152 1.43 4.54 -4.26
C TYR A 152 1.00 3.88 -5.58
N LYS A 153 0.50 2.64 -5.51
CA LYS A 153 0.07 1.89 -6.70
C LYS A 153 -1.17 2.46 -7.38
N LYS A 154 -2.03 3.17 -6.64
CA LYS A 154 -3.26 3.79 -7.15
C LYS A 154 -3.12 5.27 -7.46
N GLN A 155 -1.92 5.84 -7.35
CA GLN A 155 -1.73 7.28 -7.47
C GLN A 155 -2.14 7.83 -8.85
N ALA A 156 -1.91 7.09 -9.95
CA ALA A 156 -2.36 7.48 -11.30
C ALA A 156 -3.90 7.51 -11.42
N GLU A 157 -4.58 6.49 -10.88
CA GLU A 157 -6.05 6.39 -10.84
C GLU A 157 -6.66 7.50 -9.97
N ILE A 158 -6.08 7.78 -8.81
CA ILE A 158 -6.52 8.86 -7.92
C ILE A 158 -6.34 10.22 -8.63
N LYS A 159 -5.19 10.43 -9.30
CA LYS A 159 -4.93 11.63 -10.10
C LYS A 159 -5.97 11.80 -11.20
N SER A 160 -6.22 10.78 -12.01
CA SER A 160 -7.17 10.89 -13.12
C SER A 160 -8.56 11.28 -12.60
N VAL A 161 -9.04 10.68 -11.51
CA VAL A 161 -10.33 11.05 -10.90
C VAL A 161 -10.33 12.51 -10.43
N ILE A 162 -9.33 12.93 -9.65
CA ILE A 162 -9.27 14.28 -9.07
C ILE A 162 -9.12 15.38 -10.13
N TYR A 163 -8.38 15.10 -11.21
CA TYR A 163 -8.09 16.07 -12.28
C TYR A 163 -9.08 16.04 -13.43
N SER A 164 -9.88 14.98 -13.59
CA SER A 164 -10.86 14.81 -14.69
C SER A 164 -11.96 15.87 -14.75
N GLN A 165 -12.04 16.79 -13.78
CA GLN A 165 -13.10 17.81 -13.63
C GLN A 165 -14.53 17.24 -13.50
N SER A 166 -14.69 15.92 -13.53
CA SER A 166 -15.95 15.23 -13.25
C SER A 166 -16.31 15.38 -11.77
N LYS A 167 -17.62 15.30 -11.44
CA LYS A 167 -18.07 15.27 -10.04
C LYS A 167 -17.59 13.97 -9.40
N TYR A 168 -16.49 14.02 -8.64
CA TYR A 168 -16.10 12.96 -7.71
C TYR A 168 -16.58 13.28 -6.30
N ASP A 169 -16.59 12.27 -5.43
CA ASP A 169 -16.97 12.44 -4.03
C ASP A 169 -15.84 13.11 -3.24
N CYS A 170 -15.86 14.44 -3.23
CA CYS A 170 -14.77 15.24 -2.67
C CYS A 170 -14.58 15.04 -1.18
N ASP A 171 -15.64 14.72 -0.43
CA ASP A 171 -15.55 14.41 0.98
C ASP A 171 -14.83 13.08 1.24
N LYS A 172 -15.11 12.04 0.45
CA LYS A 172 -14.39 10.75 0.55
C LYS A 172 -12.91 10.90 0.22
N TYR A 173 -12.58 11.54 -0.91
CA TYR A 173 -11.18 11.73 -1.31
C TYR A 173 -10.41 12.63 -0.34
N PHE A 174 -11.02 13.71 0.15
CA PHE A 174 -10.41 14.58 1.17
C PHE A 174 -10.11 13.80 2.45
N THR A 175 -11.06 13.01 2.93
CA THR A 175 -10.90 12.19 4.15
C THR A 175 -9.77 11.17 3.97
N TYR A 176 -9.79 10.43 2.86
CA TYR A 176 -8.74 9.46 2.53
C TYR A 176 -7.35 10.10 2.43
N LEU A 177 -7.20 11.15 1.61
CA LEU A 177 -5.92 11.80 1.39
C LEU A 177 -5.38 12.50 2.64
N SER A 178 -6.27 13.00 3.52
CA SER A 178 -5.88 13.55 4.82
C SER A 178 -5.24 12.47 5.70
N ASN A 179 -5.84 11.28 5.77
CA ASN A 179 -5.30 10.16 6.54
C ASN A 179 -3.96 9.67 5.95
N ILE A 180 -3.88 9.53 4.63
CA ILE A 180 -2.62 9.18 3.94
C ILE A 180 -1.54 10.24 4.18
N LYS A 181 -1.88 11.54 4.18
CA LYS A 181 -0.92 12.61 4.46
C LYS A 181 -0.32 12.51 5.86
N LEU A 182 -1.15 12.19 6.86
CA LEU A 182 -0.68 11.99 8.23
C LEU A 182 0.28 10.79 8.32
N LEU A 183 -0.05 9.68 7.67
CA LEU A 183 0.79 8.49 7.63
C LEU A 183 2.11 8.74 6.88
N TYR A 184 2.05 9.39 5.71
CA TYR A 184 3.22 9.79 4.93
C TYR A 184 4.17 10.68 5.74
N ASN A 185 3.63 11.70 6.43
CA ASN A 185 4.44 12.60 7.26
C ASN A 185 5.14 11.84 8.40
N LYS A 186 4.47 10.87 9.02
CA LYS A 186 5.07 10.02 10.06
C LYS A 186 6.24 9.20 9.49
N LEU A 187 6.00 8.47 8.39
CA LEU A 187 7.05 7.67 7.73
C LEU A 187 8.23 8.52 7.29
N LYS A 188 7.97 9.71 6.74
CA LYS A 188 9.01 10.67 6.36
C LYS A 188 9.84 11.12 7.54
N ASN A 189 9.20 11.45 8.66
CA ASN A 189 9.91 11.85 9.87
C ASN A 189 10.71 10.70 10.49
N ASP A 190 10.19 9.47 10.42
CA ASP A 190 10.81 8.30 11.04
C ASP A 190 11.97 7.75 10.19
N LYS A 191 11.81 7.70 8.87
CA LYS A 191 12.70 6.99 7.94
C LYS A 191 13.57 7.89 7.06
N CYS A 192 13.26 9.19 6.89
CA CYS A 192 14.01 10.11 6.02
C CYS A 192 14.93 11.09 6.77
N LYS A 193 15.28 10.79 8.02
CA LYS A 193 16.26 11.60 8.75
C LYS A 193 17.61 11.51 8.04
N ARG A 194 18.20 12.66 7.69
CA ARG A 194 19.56 12.74 7.13
C ARG A 194 20.55 12.26 8.18
N SER A 195 20.91 10.99 8.12
CA SER A 195 22.16 10.51 8.70
C SER A 195 23.16 10.36 7.56
N PHE A 196 24.39 10.82 7.78
CA PHE A 196 25.47 10.95 6.78
C PHE A 196 25.84 9.63 6.06
N TRP A 197 25.31 8.50 6.54
CA TRP A 197 25.64 7.14 6.10
C TRP A 197 24.46 6.35 5.54
N TYR A 198 23.26 6.94 5.42
CA TYR A 198 22.07 6.22 4.94
C TYR A 198 21.56 6.81 3.62
N SER A 199 21.50 5.95 2.60
CA SER A 199 20.75 6.22 1.38
C SER A 199 19.28 6.53 1.72
N PRO A 200 18.62 7.43 0.97
CA PRO A 200 17.19 7.68 1.15
C PRO A 200 16.44 6.35 1.05
N LEU A 201 15.52 6.08 1.99
CA LEU A 201 14.68 4.89 1.91
C LEU A 201 13.81 4.99 0.65
N GLU A 202 14.04 4.07 -0.27
CA GLU A 202 13.22 3.86 -1.47
C GLU A 202 12.58 2.47 -1.35
N SER A 203 11.26 2.41 -1.37
CA SER A 203 10.48 1.18 -1.23
C SER A 203 9.25 1.24 -2.11
N ASP A 204 8.60 0.10 -2.31
CA ASP A 204 7.37 -0.04 -3.09
C ASP A 204 6.14 0.60 -2.44
N TYR A 205 6.24 1.03 -1.18
CA TYR A 205 5.17 1.73 -0.45
C TYR A 205 5.52 3.16 -0.06
N PHE A 206 6.78 3.58 -0.17
CA PHE A 206 7.24 4.88 0.31
C PHE A 206 8.59 5.28 -0.27
N SER A 207 8.71 6.56 -0.64
CA SER A 207 9.96 7.20 -1.04
C SER A 207 10.22 8.44 -0.18
N CYS A 208 11.47 8.63 0.23
CA CYS A 208 11.93 9.88 0.85
C CYS A 208 12.00 11.06 -0.12
N GLY A 209 11.86 10.81 -1.43
CA GLY A 209 11.67 11.83 -2.45
C GLY A 209 10.40 12.66 -2.25
N LYS A 210 10.20 13.64 -3.13
CA LYS A 210 8.91 14.36 -3.22
C LYS A 210 7.85 13.54 -3.98
N THR A 211 8.29 12.51 -4.69
CA THR A 211 7.44 11.55 -5.41
C THR A 211 6.57 10.78 -4.40
N GLY A 212 5.25 10.99 -4.48
CA GLY A 212 4.29 10.35 -3.59
C GLY A 212 3.75 11.21 -2.45
N ASP A 213 4.20 12.46 -2.24
CA ASP A 213 3.54 13.32 -1.23
C ASP A 213 2.08 13.62 -1.66
N PRO A 214 1.05 13.28 -0.87
CA PRO A 214 -0.35 13.52 -1.24
C PRO A 214 -0.76 15.00 -1.14
N LYS A 215 0.15 15.92 -0.77
CA LYS A 215 -0.14 17.35 -0.57
C LYS A 215 -0.91 17.98 -1.75
N ASP A 216 -0.48 17.73 -2.97
CA ASP A 216 -1.07 18.38 -4.15
C ASP A 216 -2.46 17.82 -4.45
N LEU A 217 -2.64 16.49 -4.30
CA LEU A 217 -3.94 15.82 -4.42
C LEU A 217 -4.91 16.28 -3.33
N LEU A 218 -4.42 16.38 -2.09
CA LEU A 218 -5.18 16.82 -0.93
C LEU A 218 -5.68 18.26 -1.12
N SER A 219 -4.82 19.15 -1.60
CA SER A 219 -5.17 20.56 -1.86
C SER A 219 -6.30 20.68 -2.88
N LYS A 220 -6.32 19.82 -3.92
CA LYS A 220 -7.40 19.78 -4.92
C LYS A 220 -8.71 19.22 -4.35
N ALA A 221 -8.64 18.16 -3.55
CA ALA A 221 -9.81 17.60 -2.87
C ALA A 221 -10.43 18.63 -1.90
N GLU A 222 -9.61 19.39 -1.17
CA GLU A 222 -10.04 20.47 -0.29
C GLU A 222 -10.74 21.60 -1.05
N ALA A 223 -10.14 22.05 -2.16
CA ALA A 223 -10.74 23.07 -3.02
C ALA A 223 -12.09 22.61 -3.60
N CYS A 224 -12.24 21.33 -3.95
CA CYS A 224 -13.53 20.80 -4.39
C CYS A 224 -14.58 20.83 -3.26
N LYS A 225 -14.21 20.38 -2.06
CA LYS A 225 -15.10 20.39 -0.89
C LYS A 225 -15.63 21.80 -0.58
N ALA A 226 -14.76 22.81 -0.69
CA ALA A 226 -15.14 24.21 -0.48
C ALA A 226 -16.18 24.71 -1.51
N LYS A 227 -16.10 24.26 -2.77
CA LYS A 227 -17.06 24.61 -3.82
C LYS A 227 -18.45 23.96 -3.62
N GLY A 228 -18.50 22.74 -3.09
CA GLY A 228 -19.77 22.05 -2.78
C GLY A 228 -20.54 22.67 -1.61
N SER A 229 -19.84 23.36 -0.71
CA SER A 229 -20.40 24.08 0.44
C SER A 229 -20.95 25.48 0.10
N GLY A 230 -20.84 25.93 -1.15
CA GLY A 230 -21.04 27.32 -1.56
C GLY A 230 -22.22 27.55 -2.51
N SER A 231 -23.44 27.20 -2.09
CA SER A 231 -24.64 27.94 -2.54
C SER A 231 -25.14 28.76 -1.35
N GLY A 232 -24.51 29.91 -1.13
CA GLY A 232 -24.91 30.84 -0.07
C GLY A 232 -23.74 31.58 0.58
N GLY A 233 -23.30 32.67 -0.03
CA GLY A 233 -22.72 33.81 0.70
C GLY A 233 -21.19 33.96 0.65
N GLY A 234 -20.76 35.03 -0.01
CA GLY A 234 -19.58 35.81 0.41
C GLY A 234 -18.20 35.27 0.00
N SER A 235 -17.76 35.66 -1.19
CA SER A 235 -16.36 35.57 -1.62
C SER A 235 -15.44 36.35 -0.67
N ILE A 236 -14.45 35.67 -0.06
CA ILE A 236 -13.26 36.31 0.54
C ILE A 236 -12.01 36.16 -0.36
N TRP A 237 -12.14 35.56 -1.56
CA TRP A 237 -11.00 35.46 -2.50
C TRP A 237 -11.28 36.09 -3.87
N GLY A 238 -12.15 37.10 -3.91
CA GLY A 238 -12.49 37.89 -5.09
C GLY A 238 -11.45 38.95 -5.50
N ILE A 239 -10.18 38.78 -5.16
CA ILE A 239 -9.11 39.68 -5.60
C ILE A 239 -7.94 38.79 -5.99
N PHE A 240 -7.78 38.54 -7.29
CA PHE A 240 -6.62 38.02 -8.04
C PHE A 240 -7.19 37.10 -9.12
N TRP A 241 -7.13 37.57 -10.38
CA TRP A 241 -7.69 37.00 -11.62
C TRP A 241 -8.99 37.64 -12.11
N GLY A 242 -8.87 38.91 -12.51
CA GLY A 242 -9.57 39.39 -13.69
C GLY A 242 -8.85 38.84 -14.93
N GLY A 243 -9.57 38.08 -15.78
CA GLY A 243 -9.02 37.51 -17.00
C GLY A 243 -10.07 36.70 -17.75
N SER A 244 -10.44 37.21 -18.92
CA SER A 244 -11.53 36.80 -19.81
C SER A 244 -11.67 35.30 -20.12
N SER A 245 -12.91 34.92 -20.41
CA SER A 245 -13.37 33.70 -21.06
C SER A 245 -12.60 33.34 -22.34
N GLY A 246 -12.14 32.08 -22.43
CA GLY A 246 -11.78 31.44 -23.71
C GLY A 246 -10.76 30.30 -23.58
N GLY A 247 -11.16 29.07 -23.89
CA GLY A 247 -10.24 28.00 -24.33
C GLY A 247 -10.26 26.71 -23.51
N THR A 248 -11.18 25.80 -23.84
CA THR A 248 -11.27 24.42 -23.33
C THR A 248 -10.10 23.51 -23.80
N SER A 249 -9.01 24.03 -24.38
CA SER A 249 -7.92 23.22 -24.96
C SER A 249 -6.58 23.32 -24.22
N VAL A 250 -6.42 24.27 -23.29
CA VAL A 250 -5.15 24.50 -22.58
C VAL A 250 -4.98 23.54 -21.40
N GLY A 251 -6.05 23.32 -20.62
CA GLY A 251 -6.00 22.43 -19.45
C GLY A 251 -5.89 20.94 -19.78
N GLU A 252 -6.39 20.51 -20.94
CA GLU A 252 -6.35 19.12 -21.38
C GLU A 252 -4.92 18.71 -21.81
N LYS A 253 -4.21 19.61 -22.51
CA LYS A 253 -2.79 19.41 -22.87
C LYS A 253 -1.85 19.45 -21.68
N GLU A 254 -2.15 20.30 -20.69
CA GLU A 254 -1.38 20.36 -19.45
C GLU A 254 -1.57 19.07 -18.64
N TYR A 255 -2.81 18.55 -18.57
CA TYR A 255 -3.11 17.25 -17.96
C TYR A 255 -2.42 16.08 -18.68
N GLU A 256 -2.49 16.00 -20.01
CA GLU A 256 -1.84 14.93 -20.77
C GLU A 256 -0.32 14.96 -20.59
N ASN A 257 0.29 16.15 -20.56
CA ASN A 257 1.72 16.30 -20.31
C ASN A 257 2.12 15.92 -18.88
N GLU A 258 1.34 16.31 -17.87
CA GLU A 258 1.59 15.89 -16.48
C GLU A 258 1.38 14.39 -16.28
N LEU A 259 0.36 13.80 -16.91
CA LEU A 259 0.07 12.37 -16.87
C LEU A 259 1.18 11.58 -17.56
N ALA A 260 1.60 11.97 -18.76
CA ALA A 260 2.66 11.30 -19.52
C ALA A 260 4.02 11.38 -18.80
N LYS A 261 4.37 12.55 -18.24
CA LYS A 261 5.59 12.69 -17.44
C LYS A 261 5.54 11.77 -16.22
N TYR A 262 4.40 11.68 -15.56
CA TYR A 262 4.26 10.88 -14.35
C TYR A 262 4.19 9.37 -14.62
N GLU A 263 3.51 8.92 -15.67
CA GLU A 263 3.53 7.52 -16.11
C GLU A 263 4.95 7.07 -16.41
N SER A 264 5.75 7.92 -17.07
CA SER A 264 7.17 7.65 -17.32
C SER A 264 8.00 7.53 -16.04
N GLU A 265 7.73 8.37 -15.02
CA GLU A 265 8.42 8.33 -13.73
C GLU A 265 8.04 7.07 -12.93
N ASN A 266 6.76 6.68 -12.92
CA ASN A 266 6.28 5.48 -12.24
C ASN A 266 6.76 4.19 -12.90
N GLU A 267 6.73 4.10 -14.23
CA GLU A 267 7.23 2.94 -14.95
C GLU A 267 8.74 2.78 -14.73
N SER A 268 9.47 3.90 -14.66
CA SER A 268 10.87 3.91 -14.24
C SER A 268 11.07 3.38 -12.82
N LEU A 269 10.30 3.85 -11.84
CA LEU A 269 10.39 3.39 -10.45
C LEU A 269 10.01 1.91 -10.28
N ASP A 270 8.96 1.46 -10.96
CA ASP A 270 8.56 0.04 -10.96
C ASP A 270 9.65 -0.83 -11.58
N SER A 271 10.27 -0.38 -12.68
CA SER A 271 11.40 -1.07 -13.30
C SER A 271 12.65 -1.10 -12.41
N GLN A 272 12.91 -0.03 -11.65
CA GLN A 272 14.04 0.05 -10.72
C GLN A 272 13.82 -0.81 -9.48
N SER A 273 12.61 -0.80 -8.93
CA SER A 273 12.19 -1.70 -7.86
C SER A 273 12.34 -3.16 -8.32
N ASP A 274 11.81 -3.51 -9.49
CA ASP A 274 11.90 -4.87 -10.01
C ASP A 274 13.36 -5.29 -10.24
N ARG A 275 14.21 -4.39 -10.73
CA ARG A 275 15.66 -4.63 -10.86
C ARG A 275 16.37 -4.78 -9.51
N TYR A 276 16.00 -4.01 -8.49
CA TYR A 276 16.55 -4.13 -7.14
C TYR A 276 16.16 -5.46 -6.49
N TYR A 277 14.91 -5.88 -6.61
CA TYR A 277 14.41 -7.13 -6.06
C TYR A 277 14.97 -8.37 -6.76
N LEU A 278 15.19 -8.32 -8.08
CA LEU A 278 15.82 -9.41 -8.83
C LEU A 278 17.31 -9.60 -8.49
N ASN A 279 17.99 -8.55 -8.02
CA ASN A 279 19.44 -8.57 -7.75
C ASN A 279 19.79 -8.64 -6.25
N TYR A 280 18.81 -8.61 -5.35
CA TYR A 280 19.06 -8.70 -3.91
C TYR A 280 19.44 -10.14 -3.53
N GLN A 281 20.73 -10.39 -3.27
CA GLN A 281 21.21 -11.60 -2.61
C GLN A 281 21.41 -11.31 -1.12
N PRO A 282 20.80 -12.09 -0.19
CA PRO A 282 21.06 -11.90 1.23
C PRO A 282 22.54 -12.20 1.52
N GLU A 283 23.21 -11.27 2.18
CA GLU A 283 24.57 -11.51 2.68
C GLU A 283 24.53 -12.74 3.59
N ARG A 284 25.36 -13.73 3.26
CA ARG A 284 25.58 -14.87 4.14
C ARG A 284 26.32 -14.36 5.37
N ASP A 285 25.68 -14.46 6.53
CA ASP A 285 26.31 -14.21 7.82
C ASP A 285 27.65 -14.95 7.88
N TYR A 286 28.73 -14.20 8.05
CA TYR A 286 30.03 -14.74 8.42
C TYR A 286 30.01 -14.96 9.93
N ASP A 287 29.94 -16.22 10.35
CA ASP A 287 30.24 -16.64 11.72
C ASP A 287 31.68 -16.23 12.07
N TYR A 288 31.83 -15.52 13.20
CA TYR A 288 33.10 -15.32 13.91
C TYR A 288 33.02 -15.98 15.28
#